data_AF-A0A562PRC0-F1
#
_entry.id   AF-A0A562PRC0-F1
#
_cell.length_a   1.000
_cell.length_b   1.000
_cell.length_c   1.000
_cell.angle_alpha   90.00
_cell.angle_beta   90.00
_cell.angle_gamma   90.00
#
_symmetry.space_group_name_H-M   'P 1'
#
loop_
_entity.id
_entity.type
_entity.pdbx_description
1 polymer ?
#
loop_
_entity_poly.entity_id
_entity_poly.type
_entity_poly.pdbx_seq_one_letter_code
_entity_poly.pdbx_strand_id
1 'polypeptide(L)'
;MEEKNLYIIAGCNGAGKTTASFTILPEILDCKEFVNADEIAKGLSPFQPEKVAFEAGRIMLHRVNELLQQNENFAFETTLSTKSYKNKVLEAKRNNYNVTLLFFWLKNPELAIERVKTRVMEGGHNIPTDVIERRYMKGIKNLFEIYLPIMDQVLIFDNSEGKHKLIAEKSSSDELIILDAQKFNELENYL
;
A
#
# COMPACT_ATOMS: atom_id res chain seq x y z
N MET A 1 -17.56 6.38 -21.28
CA MET A 1 -16.11 6.15 -21.15
C MET A 1 -15.94 5.14 -20.05
N GLU A 2 -15.03 4.19 -20.23
CA GLU A 2 -14.70 3.21 -19.18
C GLU A 2 -14.12 3.97 -17.98
N GLU A 3 -14.52 3.60 -16.76
CA GLU A 3 -14.02 4.25 -15.54
C GLU A 3 -12.52 3.97 -15.38
N LYS A 4 -11.77 5.04 -15.09
CA LYS A 4 -10.32 4.97 -14.87
C LYS A 4 -10.05 4.90 -13.39
N ASN A 5 -9.41 3.82 -12.95
CA ASN A 5 -9.23 3.51 -11.55
C ASN A 5 -7.74 3.31 -11.22
N LEU A 6 -7.30 4.00 -10.17
CA LEU A 6 -5.98 3.82 -9.58
C LEU A 6 -6.14 3.30 -8.16
N TYR A 7 -5.68 2.07 -7.94
CA TYR A 7 -5.67 1.46 -6.62
C TYR A 7 -4.30 1.54 -5.97
N ILE A 8 -4.24 1.97 -4.72
CA ILE A 8 -3.00 2.01 -3.94
C ILE A 8 -3.15 1.02 -2.79
N ILE A 9 -2.36 -0.04 -2.83
CA ILE A 9 -2.32 -1.03 -1.75
C ILE A 9 -1.18 -0.63 -0.80
N ALA A 10 -1.55 -0.15 0.38
CA ALA A 10 -0.65 0.51 1.31
C ALA A 10 -0.61 -0.15 2.69
N GLY A 11 0.44 0.11 3.46
CA GLY A 11 0.63 -0.46 4.79
C GLY A 11 2.04 -1.00 5.06
N CYS A 12 2.36 -1.22 6.33
CA CYS A 12 3.71 -1.65 6.73
C CYS A 12 4.11 -3.02 6.15
N ASN A 13 5.40 -3.35 6.26
CA ASN A 13 5.88 -4.70 5.92
C ASN A 13 5.21 -5.73 6.85
N GLY A 14 4.85 -6.91 6.35
CA GLY A 14 4.12 -7.93 7.13
C GLY A 14 2.61 -7.70 7.28
N ALA A 15 2.06 -6.59 6.78
CA ALA A 15 0.64 -6.27 6.90
C ALA A 15 -0.30 -7.10 5.98
N GLY A 16 0.22 -8.00 5.14
CA GLY A 16 -0.59 -8.85 4.26
C GLY A 16 -1.07 -8.19 2.95
N LYS A 17 -0.50 -7.05 2.58
CA LYS A 17 -0.85 -6.29 1.35
C LYS A 17 -0.82 -7.13 0.08
N THR A 18 0.28 -7.84 -0.16
CA THR A 18 0.47 -8.61 -1.39
C THR A 18 -0.55 -9.73 -1.49
N THR A 19 -0.79 -10.45 -0.39
CA THR A 19 -1.83 -11.49 -0.31
C THR A 19 -3.21 -10.93 -0.61
N ALA A 20 -3.59 -9.81 0.02
CA ALA A 20 -4.86 -9.16 -0.25
C ALA A 20 -4.97 -8.67 -1.71
N SER A 21 -3.88 -8.18 -2.30
CA SER A 21 -3.85 -7.69 -3.68
C SER A 21 -4.20 -8.79 -4.68
N PHE A 22 -3.64 -9.99 -4.53
CA PHE A 22 -3.89 -11.11 -5.46
C PHE A 22 -5.33 -11.63 -5.42
N THR A 23 -6.06 -11.42 -4.32
CA THR A 23 -7.48 -11.78 -4.23
C THR A 23 -8.37 -10.62 -4.67
N ILE A 24 -8.16 -9.42 -4.14
CA ILE A 24 -9.06 -8.28 -4.33
C ILE A 24 -8.97 -7.71 -5.74
N LEU A 25 -7.77 -7.58 -6.32
CA LEU A 25 -7.61 -6.89 -7.59
C LEU A 25 -8.31 -7.61 -8.75
N PRO A 26 -8.09 -8.92 -8.99
CA PRO A 26 -8.69 -9.60 -10.14
C PRO A 26 -10.17 -9.96 -9.91
N GLU A 27 -10.53 -10.39 -8.70
CA GLU A 27 -11.87 -10.95 -8.44
C GLU A 27 -12.92 -9.89 -8.10
N ILE A 28 -12.50 -8.79 -7.46
CA ILE A 28 -13.43 -7.76 -6.93
C ILE A 28 -13.36 -6.47 -7.75
N LEU A 29 -12.16 -6.07 -8.17
CA LEU A 29 -11.92 -4.76 -8.79
C LEU A 29 -11.66 -4.82 -10.31
N ASP A 30 -11.66 -6.01 -10.92
CA ASP A 30 -11.29 -6.28 -12.33
C ASP A 30 -10.02 -5.52 -12.77
N CYS A 31 -9.05 -5.42 -11.86
CA CYS A 31 -7.80 -4.71 -12.07
C CYS A 31 -6.69 -5.73 -12.34
N LYS A 32 -6.20 -5.76 -13.58
CA LYS A 32 -5.23 -6.76 -14.05
C LYS A 32 -3.78 -6.28 -13.92
N GLU A 33 -3.55 -4.97 -13.93
CA GLU A 33 -2.23 -4.38 -13.82
C GLU A 33 -1.87 -4.12 -12.36
N PHE A 34 -0.86 -4.84 -11.85
CA PHE A 34 -0.37 -4.69 -10.48
C PHE A 34 1.15 -4.48 -10.47
N VAL A 35 1.60 -3.35 -9.92
CA VAL A 35 3.02 -2.99 -9.88
C VAL A 35 3.55 -3.05 -8.44
N ASN A 36 4.55 -3.91 -8.19
CA ASN A 36 5.14 -4.11 -6.87
C ASN A 36 6.68 -4.13 -6.97
N ALA A 37 7.35 -3.20 -6.26
CA ALA A 37 8.81 -3.11 -6.24
C ALA A 37 9.51 -4.37 -5.68
N ASP A 38 8.91 -5.05 -4.69
CA ASP A 38 9.50 -6.25 -4.09
C ASP A 38 9.46 -7.42 -5.11
N GLU A 39 8.39 -7.55 -5.89
CA GLU A 39 8.28 -8.57 -6.95
C GLU A 39 9.21 -8.26 -8.13
N ILE A 40 9.35 -6.98 -8.51
CA ILE A 40 10.32 -6.55 -9.52
C ILE A 40 11.75 -6.86 -9.05
N ALA A 41 12.09 -6.55 -7.80
CA ALA A 41 13.42 -6.83 -7.24
C ALA A 41 13.74 -8.33 -7.23
N LYS A 42 12.77 -9.18 -6.87
CA LYS A 42 12.91 -10.64 -6.95
C LYS A 42 13.10 -11.13 -8.39
N GLY A 43 12.39 -10.54 -9.35
CA GLY A 43 12.56 -10.87 -10.77
C GLY A 43 13.94 -10.53 -11.31
N LEU A 44 14.52 -9.41 -10.86
CA LEU A 44 15.86 -8.96 -11.26
C LEU A 44 16.99 -9.74 -10.57
N SER A 45 16.83 -10.03 -9.28
CA SER A 45 17.84 -10.68 -8.45
C SER A 45 17.16 -11.63 -7.47
N PRO A 46 16.83 -12.87 -7.89
CA PRO A 46 16.01 -13.78 -7.10
C PRO A 46 16.65 -14.18 -5.77
N PHE A 47 17.98 -14.18 -5.69
CA PHE A 47 18.72 -14.55 -4.48
C PHE A 47 19.19 -13.35 -3.65
N GLN A 48 19.20 -12.13 -4.21
CA GLN A 48 19.70 -10.91 -3.56
C GLN A 48 18.86 -9.67 -3.98
N PRO A 49 17.54 -9.67 -3.75
CA PRO A 49 16.63 -8.59 -4.20
C PRO A 49 16.96 -7.24 -3.53
N GLU A 50 17.52 -7.25 -2.33
CA GLU A 50 17.92 -6.04 -1.60
C GLU A 50 18.98 -5.21 -2.32
N LYS A 51 19.85 -5.86 -3.12
CA LYS A 51 20.91 -5.17 -3.88
C LYS A 51 20.36 -4.36 -5.06
N VAL A 52 19.19 -4.72 -5.55
CA VAL A 52 18.53 -4.09 -6.71
C VAL A 52 17.31 -3.26 -6.32
N ALA A 53 17.06 -3.05 -5.02
CA ALA A 53 15.87 -2.36 -4.52
C ALA A 53 15.68 -0.95 -5.11
N PHE A 54 16.77 -0.19 -5.30
CA PHE A 54 16.71 1.14 -5.93
C PHE A 54 16.36 1.07 -7.42
N GLU A 55 16.91 0.08 -8.13
CA GLU A 55 16.62 -0.15 -9.54
C GLU A 55 15.17 -0.59 -9.74
N ALA A 56 14.70 -1.54 -8.93
CA ALA A 56 13.32 -1.99 -8.90
C ALA A 56 12.35 -0.84 -8.63
N GLY A 57 12.69 0.07 -7.71
CA GLY A 57 11.91 1.28 -7.46
C GLY A 57 11.82 2.21 -8.68
N ARG A 58 12.90 2.35 -9.47
CA ARG A 58 12.87 3.13 -10.71
C ARG A 58 12.01 2.47 -11.79
N ILE A 59 12.10 1.15 -11.93
CA ILE A 59 11.29 0.38 -12.87
C ILE A 59 9.80 0.48 -12.50
N MET A 60 9.47 0.35 -11.22
CA MET A 60 8.11 0.55 -10.71
C MET A 60 7.57 1.93 -11.09
N LEU A 61 8.34 3.00 -10.84
CA LEU A 61 7.90 4.37 -11.18
C LEU A 61 7.75 4.56 -12.70
N HIS A 62 8.61 3.94 -13.50
CA HIS A 62 8.48 3.96 -14.96
C HIS A 62 7.18 3.28 -15.40
N ARG A 63 6.89 2.07 -14.92
CA ARG A 63 5.66 1.33 -15.25
C ARG A 63 4.40 2.08 -14.82
N VAL A 64 4.39 2.70 -13.64
CA VAL A 64 3.27 3.56 -13.21
C VAL A 64 3.04 4.72 -14.18
N ASN A 65 4.09 5.33 -14.73
CA ASN A 65 3.94 6.41 -15.70
C ASN A 65 3.39 5.90 -17.04
N GLU A 66 3.85 4.74 -17.51
CA GLU A 66 3.33 4.13 -18.74
C GLU A 66 1.83 3.86 -18.62
N LEU A 67 1.39 3.25 -17.52
CA LEU A 67 -0.02 2.92 -17.27
C LEU A 67 -0.90 4.18 -17.21
N LEU A 68 -0.41 5.26 -16.57
CA LEU A 68 -1.09 6.56 -16.55
C LEU A 68 -1.22 7.16 -17.96
N GLN A 69 -0.19 7.03 -18.81
CA GLN A 69 -0.22 7.52 -20.19
C GLN A 69 -1.15 6.71 -21.08
N GLN A 70 -1.24 5.40 -20.83
CA GLN A 70 -2.10 4.48 -21.56
C GLN A 70 -3.57 4.54 -21.12
N ASN A 71 -3.88 5.29 -20.05
CA ASN A 71 -5.21 5.35 -19.42
C ASN A 71 -5.69 3.99 -18.88
N GLU A 72 -4.76 3.13 -18.47
CA GLU A 72 -5.08 1.80 -17.94
C GLU A 72 -5.61 1.86 -16.51
N ASN A 73 -6.43 0.87 -16.15
CA ASN A 73 -6.78 0.60 -14.75
C ASN A 73 -5.65 -0.19 -14.10
N PHE A 74 -5.10 0.33 -13.00
CA PHE A 74 -3.95 -0.31 -12.38
C PHE A 74 -3.88 -0.11 -10.86
N ALA A 75 -3.09 -0.98 -10.25
CA ALA A 75 -2.77 -0.94 -8.84
C ALA A 75 -1.27 -0.90 -8.62
N PHE A 76 -0.83 -0.27 -7.53
CA PHE A 76 0.54 -0.43 -7.08
C PHE A 76 0.64 -0.61 -5.57
N GLU A 77 1.62 -1.41 -5.13
CA GLU A 77 1.88 -1.67 -3.72
C GLU A 77 2.94 -0.72 -3.15
N THR A 78 2.71 -0.19 -1.95
CA THR A 78 3.68 0.64 -1.25
C THR A 78 3.59 0.48 0.26
N THR A 79 4.65 0.86 0.97
CA THR A 79 4.58 1.04 2.43
C THR A 79 4.03 2.39 2.84
N LEU A 80 3.78 3.26 1.86
CA LEU A 80 3.37 4.65 2.05
C LEU A 80 4.41 5.50 2.82
N SER A 81 5.59 4.96 3.09
CA SER A 81 6.66 5.61 3.88
C SER A 81 7.42 6.70 3.13
N THR A 82 7.24 6.80 1.80
CA THR A 82 7.81 7.84 0.95
C THR A 82 6.72 8.80 0.45
N LYS A 83 7.11 10.05 0.20
CA LYS A 83 6.23 11.09 -0.37
C LYS A 83 6.18 11.08 -1.91
N SER A 84 6.95 10.20 -2.56
CA SER A 84 7.17 10.19 -4.01
C SER A 84 5.89 9.92 -4.82
N TYR A 85 4.95 9.15 -4.27
CA TYR A 85 3.71 8.80 -4.97
C TYR A 85 2.64 9.89 -4.90
N LYS A 86 2.76 10.92 -4.04
CA LYS A 86 1.81 12.04 -3.96
C LYS A 86 1.60 12.68 -5.34
N ASN A 87 2.68 12.94 -6.06
CA ASN A 87 2.59 13.58 -7.38
C ASN A 87 1.90 12.68 -8.41
N LYS A 88 2.03 11.35 -8.29
CA LYS A 88 1.34 10.38 -9.16
C LYS A 88 -0.15 10.35 -8.89
N VAL A 89 -0.57 10.45 -7.63
CA VAL A 89 -1.98 10.59 -7.26
C VAL A 89 -2.59 11.86 -7.88
N LEU A 90 -1.91 13.00 -7.72
CA LEU A 90 -2.41 14.27 -8.29
C LEU A 90 -2.43 14.27 -9.83
N GLU A 91 -1.47 13.58 -10.46
CA GLU A 91 -1.46 13.35 -11.91
C GLU A 91 -2.64 12.48 -12.35
N ALA A 92 -2.88 11.35 -11.68
CA ALA A 92 -4.02 10.48 -11.96
C ALA A 92 -5.36 11.23 -11.85
N LYS A 93 -5.54 12.03 -10.79
CA LYS A 93 -6.75 12.86 -10.61
C LYS A 93 -6.93 13.88 -11.73
N ARG A 94 -5.86 14.56 -12.17
CA ARG A 94 -5.91 15.46 -13.33
C ARG A 94 -6.26 14.73 -14.63
N ASN A 95 -5.93 13.44 -14.71
CA ASN A 95 -6.32 12.56 -15.79
C ASN A 95 -7.69 11.90 -15.57
N ASN A 96 -8.52 12.37 -14.64
CA ASN A 96 -9.85 11.85 -14.32
C ASN A 96 -9.87 10.39 -13.86
N TYR A 97 -8.86 9.97 -13.10
CA TYR A 97 -8.90 8.72 -12.36
C TYR A 97 -9.68 8.88 -11.05
N ASN A 98 -10.43 7.84 -10.68
CA ASN A 98 -10.84 7.60 -9.31
C ASN A 98 -9.68 6.91 -8.57
N VAL A 99 -9.20 7.52 -7.48
CA VAL A 99 -8.05 7.01 -6.72
C VAL A 99 -8.51 6.45 -5.38
N THR A 100 -8.37 5.14 -5.23
CA THR A 100 -8.74 4.38 -4.04
C THR A 100 -7.50 3.89 -3.29
N LEU A 101 -7.42 4.18 -2.00
CA LEU A 101 -6.36 3.69 -1.11
C LEU A 101 -6.89 2.59 -0.19
N LEU A 102 -6.27 1.41 -0.24
CA LEU A 102 -6.49 0.33 0.72
C LEU A 102 -5.29 0.28 1.66
N PHE A 103 -5.48 0.68 2.93
CA PHE A 103 -4.41 0.72 3.92
C PHE A 103 -4.52 -0.43 4.92
N PHE A 104 -3.52 -1.30 4.96
CA PHE A 104 -3.43 -2.44 5.87
C PHE A 104 -2.52 -2.11 7.06
N TRP A 105 -3.11 -2.07 8.24
CA TRP A 105 -2.44 -1.75 9.49
C TRP A 105 -2.25 -2.99 10.37
N LEU A 106 -1.26 -2.94 11.25
CA LEU A 106 -0.99 -3.93 12.30
C LEU A 106 -0.89 -3.17 13.62
N LYS A 107 -1.39 -3.75 14.72
CA LYS A 107 -1.52 -3.08 16.04
C LYS A 107 -0.24 -2.47 16.58
N ASN A 108 0.92 -3.01 16.20
CA ASN A 108 2.23 -2.54 16.64
C ASN A 108 3.36 -2.96 15.67
N PRO A 109 4.52 -2.28 15.71
CA PRO A 109 5.68 -2.63 14.87
C PRO A 109 6.28 -4.00 15.22
N GLU A 110 6.20 -4.47 16.46
CA GLU A 110 6.70 -5.78 16.87
C GLU A 110 6.03 -6.91 16.08
N LEU A 111 4.72 -6.82 15.88
CA LEU A 111 3.98 -7.77 15.05
C LEU A 111 4.42 -7.72 13.58
N ALA A 112 4.72 -6.53 13.05
CA ALA A 112 5.27 -6.40 11.70
C ALA A 112 6.63 -7.11 11.57
N ILE A 113 7.50 -6.94 12.55
CA ILE A 113 8.82 -7.58 12.63
C ILE A 113 8.67 -9.10 12.73
N GLU A 114 7.80 -9.60 13.61
CA GLU A 114 7.52 -11.02 13.79
C GLU A 114 7.03 -11.65 12.48
N ARG A 115 6.06 -11.02 11.81
CA ARG A 115 5.52 -11.52 10.53
C ARG A 115 6.57 -11.52 9.42
N VAL A 116 7.45 -10.51 9.36
CA VAL A 116 8.56 -10.52 8.40
C VAL A 116 9.54 -11.65 8.71
N LYS A 117 9.87 -11.89 9.99
CA LYS A 117 10.72 -13.02 10.39
C LYS A 117 10.12 -14.37 9.97
N THR A 118 8.83 -14.60 10.22
CA THR A 118 8.14 -15.82 9.79
C THR A 118 8.22 -16.01 8.27
N ARG A 119 7.90 -14.96 7.51
CA ARG A 119 8.00 -14.98 6.04
C ARG A 119 9.42 -15.30 5.55
N VAL A 120 10.45 -14.80 6.24
CA VAL A 120 11.86 -15.11 5.90
C VAL A 120 12.18 -16.58 6.14
N MET A 121 11.69 -17.16 7.24
CA MET A 121 11.83 -18.61 7.50
C MET A 121 11.15 -19.47 6.42
N GLU A 122 10.09 -18.95 5.80
CA GLU A 122 9.37 -19.57 4.68
C GLU A 122 10.01 -19.28 3.31
N GLY A 123 11.19 -18.65 3.26
CA GLY A 123 11.93 -18.37 2.02
C GLY A 123 11.70 -16.98 1.42
N GLY A 124 11.03 -16.07 2.12
CA GLY A 124 10.87 -14.67 1.72
C GLY A 124 12.12 -13.81 1.95
N HIS A 125 12.09 -12.57 1.45
CA HIS A 125 13.20 -11.63 1.60
C HIS A 125 13.27 -11.00 3.00
N ASN A 126 14.49 -10.83 3.49
CA ASN A 126 14.77 -10.16 4.76
C ASN A 126 14.67 -8.63 4.62
N ILE A 127 14.19 -7.98 5.69
CA ILE A 127 14.17 -6.52 5.80
C ILE A 127 14.74 -6.17 7.18
N PRO A 128 15.71 -5.24 7.28
CA PRO A 128 16.22 -4.80 8.57
C PRO A 128 15.13 -4.25 9.49
N THR A 129 15.20 -4.57 10.79
CA THR A 129 14.19 -4.19 11.79
C THR A 129 13.98 -2.67 11.86
N ASP A 130 15.07 -1.88 11.85
CA ASP A 130 15.03 -0.42 11.85
C ASP A 130 14.31 0.13 10.60
N VAL A 131 14.43 -0.56 9.46
CA VAL A 131 13.73 -0.21 8.22
C VAL A 131 12.24 -0.49 8.35
N ILE A 132 11.85 -1.61 8.98
CA ILE A 132 10.44 -1.98 9.23
C ILE A 132 9.78 -0.93 10.12
N GLU A 133 10.38 -0.63 11.28
CA GLU A 133 9.87 0.35 12.24
C GLU A 133 9.73 1.75 11.61
N ARG A 134 10.79 2.21 10.93
CA ARG A 134 10.75 3.50 10.23
C ARG A 134 9.64 3.56 9.19
N ARG A 135 9.45 2.48 8.42
CA ARG A 135 8.39 2.42 7.39
C ARG A 135 7.00 2.35 7.99
N TYR A 136 6.84 1.65 9.11
CA TYR A 136 5.61 1.58 9.88
C TYR A 136 5.17 2.98 10.31
N MET A 137 6.04 3.70 11.04
CA MET A 137 5.72 5.04 11.55
C MET A 137 5.49 6.05 10.42
N LYS A 138 6.40 6.10 9.43
CA LYS A 138 6.26 7.04 8.30
C LYS A 138 5.03 6.75 7.44
N GLY A 139 4.67 5.47 7.28
CA GLY A 139 3.50 5.06 6.50
C GLY A 139 2.21 5.58 7.12
N ILE A 140 2.05 5.43 8.44
CA ILE A 140 0.91 5.97 9.19
C ILE A 140 0.89 7.49 9.12
N LYS A 141 2.02 8.15 9.42
CA LYS A 141 2.09 9.61 9.34
C LYS A 141 1.68 10.15 7.96
N ASN A 142 2.21 9.56 6.88
CA ASN A 142 1.87 9.99 5.53
C ASN A 142 0.41 9.66 5.16
N LEU A 143 -0.16 8.55 5.65
CA LEU A 143 -1.58 8.24 5.46
C LEU A 143 -2.43 9.44 5.85
N PHE A 144 -2.26 9.93 7.08
CA PHE A 144 -3.06 11.02 7.63
C PHE A 144 -2.69 12.38 7.04
N GLU A 145 -1.40 12.73 6.99
CA GLU A 145 -0.96 14.08 6.58
C GLU A 145 -1.06 14.33 5.06
N ILE A 146 -0.96 13.28 4.24
CA ILE A 146 -0.77 13.44 2.79
C ILE A 146 -1.88 12.78 2.00
N TYR A 147 -2.23 11.54 2.32
CA TYR A 147 -3.06 10.72 1.44
C TYR A 147 -4.56 10.86 1.76
N LEU A 148 -4.98 10.84 3.03
CA LEU A 148 -6.39 11.07 3.41
C LEU A 148 -7.02 12.31 2.72
N PRO A 149 -6.35 13.47 2.62
CA PRO A 149 -6.94 14.66 2.00
C PRO A 149 -7.07 14.59 0.47
N ILE A 150 -6.28 13.76 -0.21
CA ILE A 150 -6.20 13.76 -1.68
C ILE A 150 -6.85 12.55 -2.35
N MET A 151 -7.17 11.50 -1.60
CA MET A 151 -7.85 10.30 -2.11
C MET A 151 -9.33 10.55 -2.34
N ASP A 152 -9.89 9.86 -3.33
CA ASP A 152 -11.34 9.81 -3.57
C ASP A 152 -11.98 8.80 -2.62
N GLN A 153 -11.37 7.62 -2.46
CA GLN A 153 -11.80 6.61 -1.49
C GLN A 153 -10.62 6.12 -0.64
N VAL A 154 -10.88 5.89 0.65
CA VAL A 154 -9.91 5.28 1.57
C VAL A 154 -10.60 4.18 2.37
N LEU A 155 -9.95 3.03 2.46
CA LEU A 155 -10.36 1.91 3.30
C LEU A 155 -9.19 1.56 4.21
N ILE A 156 -9.40 1.62 5.52
CA ILE A 156 -8.38 1.30 6.53
C ILE A 156 -8.75 -0.02 7.20
N PHE A 157 -7.85 -1.00 7.13
CA PHE A 157 -8.04 -2.33 7.68
C PHE A 157 -7.07 -2.61 8.84
N ASP A 158 -7.58 -3.12 9.95
CA ASP A 158 -6.75 -3.86 10.90
C ASP A 158 -6.55 -5.28 10.35
N ASN A 159 -5.29 -5.70 10.25
CA ASN A 159 -4.92 -7.05 9.84
C ASN A 159 -4.12 -7.82 10.91
N SER A 160 -4.20 -7.39 12.17
CA SER A 160 -3.40 -7.93 13.28
C SER A 160 -3.71 -9.39 13.63
N GLU A 161 -4.95 -9.82 13.42
CA GLU A 161 -5.44 -11.16 13.78
C GLU A 161 -5.57 -12.09 12.56
N GLY A 162 -5.00 -11.71 11.42
CA GLY A 162 -5.05 -12.49 10.18
C GLY A 162 -6.39 -12.40 9.43
N LYS A 163 -7.32 -11.56 9.92
CA LYS A 163 -8.55 -11.19 9.23
C LYS A 163 -8.48 -9.71 8.86
N HIS A 164 -8.94 -9.37 7.66
CA HIS A 164 -9.06 -7.99 7.20
C HIS A 164 -10.32 -7.35 7.82
N LYS A 165 -10.17 -6.65 8.94
CA LYS A 165 -11.27 -5.93 9.59
C LYS A 165 -11.25 -4.47 9.15
N LEU A 166 -12.26 -4.00 8.44
CA LEU A 166 -12.41 -2.59 8.09
C LEU A 166 -12.68 -1.79 9.38
N ILE A 167 -11.83 -0.81 9.69
CA ILE A 167 -11.91 0.00 10.92
C ILE A 167 -12.29 1.46 10.64
N ALA A 168 -12.01 1.96 9.43
CA ALA A 168 -12.46 3.27 9.00
C ALA A 168 -12.52 3.32 7.47
N GLU A 169 -13.41 4.16 6.95
CA GLU A 169 -13.57 4.39 5.52
C GLU A 169 -13.88 5.85 5.20
N LYS A 170 -13.50 6.26 4.00
CA LYS A 170 -13.84 7.56 3.44
C LYS A 170 -14.28 7.34 1.99
N SER A 171 -15.38 7.99 1.62
CA SER A 171 -15.85 8.09 0.23
C SER A 171 -15.67 9.51 -0.30
N SER A 172 -15.83 9.70 -1.61
CA SER A 172 -15.64 10.97 -2.28
C SER A 172 -16.52 12.03 -1.63
N SER A 173 -15.93 13.15 -1.19
CA SER A 173 -16.58 14.28 -0.49
C SER A 173 -17.09 14.04 0.94
N ASP A 174 -16.91 12.84 1.50
CA ASP A 174 -17.30 12.52 2.87
C ASP A 174 -16.16 12.70 3.87
N GLU A 175 -16.54 12.97 5.12
CA GLU A 175 -15.63 12.86 6.26
C GLU A 175 -15.22 11.38 6.48
N LEU A 176 -14.13 11.17 7.20
CA LEU A 176 -13.70 9.82 7.56
C LEU A 176 -14.70 9.20 8.55
N ILE A 177 -15.34 8.10 8.15
CA ILE A 177 -16.26 7.32 8.96
C ILE A 177 -15.46 6.29 9.75
N ILE A 178 -15.54 6.35 11.08
CA ILE A 178 -14.86 5.41 11.98
C ILE A 178 -15.84 4.28 12.35
N LEU A 179 -15.50 3.05 11.94
CA LEU A 179 -16.32 1.85 12.16
C LEU A 179 -15.91 1.10 13.44
N ASP A 180 -14.63 1.19 13.82
CA ASP A 180 -14.09 0.65 15.07
C ASP A 180 -13.24 1.71 15.78
N ALA A 181 -13.86 2.45 16.69
CA ALA A 181 -13.20 3.55 17.39
C ALA A 181 -12.03 3.09 18.26
N GLN A 182 -12.09 1.88 18.85
CA GLN A 182 -11.00 1.38 19.68
C GLN A 182 -9.74 1.17 18.83
N LYS A 183 -9.87 0.42 17.73
CA LYS A 183 -8.76 0.13 16.82
C LYS A 183 -8.26 1.37 16.10
N PHE A 184 -9.17 2.27 15.73
CA PHE A 184 -8.81 3.52 15.09
C PHE A 184 -7.99 4.42 16.03
N ASN A 185 -8.38 4.54 17.30
CA ASN A 185 -7.60 5.28 18.31
C ASN A 185 -6.22 4.64 18.54
N GLU A 186 -6.12 3.31 18.53
CA GLU A 186 -4.82 2.61 18.59
C GLU A 186 -3.91 2.96 17.40
N LEU A 187 -4.47 3.09 16.19
CA LEU A 187 -3.76 3.56 14.99
C LEU A 187 -3.33 5.04 15.11
N GLU A 188 -4.22 5.91 15.59
CA GLU A 188 -3.94 7.35 15.73
C GLU A 188 -2.86 7.66 16.77
N ASN A 189 -2.65 6.79 17.76
CA ASN A 189 -1.58 6.93 18.76
C ASN A 189 -0.15 6.94 18.15
N TYR A 190 -0.01 6.63 16.86
CA TYR A 190 1.27 6.67 16.14
C TYR A 190 1.51 7.97 15.34
N LEU A 191 0.62 8.97 15.44
CA LEU A 191 0.74 10.30 14.80
C LEU A 191 1.57 11.27 15.64
#